data_AF-A0AAN1DED3-F1
#
_entry.id   AF-A0AAN1DED3-F1
#
_cell.length_a   1.000
_cell.length_b   1.000
_cell.length_c   1.000
_cell.angle_alpha   90.00
_cell.angle_beta   90.00
_cell.angle_gamma   90.00
#
_symmetry.space_group_name_H-M   'P 1'
#
loop_
_entity.id
_entity.type
_entity.pdbx_description
1 polymer ?
#
loop_
_entity_poly.entity_id
_entity_poly.type
_entity_poly.pdbx_seq_one_letter_code
_entity_poly.pdbx_strand_id
1 'polypeptide(L)'
;MPATALQFALLAKHQEIASLRHLAEQIELVDLLGRLIHALQRERGATSIYLASSGKRFVAERAASRGESAPLVAQLRARLDLELTPARGSTSRLLSLIAWVLLDLESLDVLREQVDHLALSAPDSVQAFSTVIGGLVELIFQFADSAADPSVSRTLIALVHVVEGKEEAGQERAVGAHMFAAGTFSADQQQRLLYLIAAQERSLEVFASFASAAQNAWWENRMTEPHMAALEKLRRVLCTAHAGDALDTALSEAWFDAASARIDDLWHLQIALTLQVQETCNARIDDAHRTLRDSERLMAHLRNNPPPHIQALAQFFAGDPLSARAAVHELPGRLSGSDQWTLASLKSLLESQSARLAGAEVELDAARRALYERKLVQRAKNTLMTRFSLREDEAYRMLQKASMDGNRPLADIAEDALTSPERFIDEHAQPSARRRTQRSASRTPHDDGTT
;
A
#
# COMPACT_ATOMS: atom_id res chain seq x y z
N MET A 1 -33.64 0.93 32.34
CA MET A 1 -34.25 0.27 31.16
C MET A 1 -33.16 -0.49 30.42
N PRO A 2 -33.35 -1.77 30.08
CA PRO A 2 -32.40 -2.51 29.24
C PRO A 2 -32.38 -1.95 27.81
N ALA A 3 -31.24 -2.04 27.15
CA ALA A 3 -31.06 -1.57 25.77
C ALA A 3 -31.88 -2.40 24.76
N THR A 4 -32.39 -1.77 23.70
CA THR A 4 -33.21 -2.43 22.67
C THR A 4 -32.36 -2.85 21.46
N ALA A 5 -32.79 -3.89 20.73
CA ALA A 5 -32.12 -4.34 19.50
C ALA A 5 -31.92 -3.21 18.47
N LEU A 6 -32.87 -2.28 18.41
CA LEU A 6 -32.83 -1.14 17.50
C LEU A 6 -31.84 -0.05 17.94
N GLN A 7 -31.60 0.13 19.25
CA GLN A 7 -30.51 0.98 19.74
C GLN A 7 -29.14 0.44 19.32
N PHE A 8 -28.94 -0.89 19.38
CA PHE A 8 -27.71 -1.51 18.89
C PHE A 8 -27.57 -1.37 17.36
N ALA A 9 -28.66 -1.51 16.60
CA ALA A 9 -28.63 -1.31 15.15
C ALA A 9 -28.28 0.13 14.75
N LEU A 10 -28.83 1.14 15.44
CA LEU A 10 -28.47 2.55 15.22
C LEU A 10 -27.01 2.83 15.61
N LEU A 11 -26.56 2.32 16.76
CA LEU A 11 -25.16 2.45 17.17
C LEU A 11 -24.22 1.82 16.14
N ALA A 12 -24.55 0.64 15.62
CA ALA A 12 -23.79 0.00 14.55
C ALA A 12 -23.72 0.87 13.28
N LYS A 13 -24.81 1.58 12.93
CA LYS A 13 -24.81 2.52 11.80
C LYS A 13 -23.97 3.76 12.03
N HIS A 14 -24.02 4.35 13.22
CA HIS A 14 -23.12 5.45 13.57
C HIS A 14 -21.65 5.01 13.51
N GLN A 15 -21.35 3.80 13.97
CA GLN A 15 -19.99 3.25 13.91
C GLN A 15 -19.54 2.96 12.46
N GLU A 16 -20.44 2.44 11.61
CA GLU A 16 -20.18 2.26 10.17
C GLU A 16 -19.81 3.60 9.52
N ILE A 17 -20.57 4.66 9.78
CA ILE A 17 -20.30 6.01 9.24
C ILE A 17 -18.95 6.55 9.75
N ALA A 18 -18.66 6.41 11.04
CA ALA A 18 -17.40 6.86 11.62
C ALA A 18 -16.20 6.12 10.98
N SER A 19 -16.32 4.81 10.78
CA SER A 19 -15.30 3.99 10.12
C SER A 19 -15.07 4.42 8.66
N LEU A 20 -16.14 4.66 7.89
CA LEU A 20 -16.05 5.12 6.51
C LEU A 20 -15.43 6.50 6.38
N ARG A 21 -15.71 7.42 7.31
CA ARG A 21 -15.06 8.75 7.35
C ARG A 21 -13.57 8.64 7.66
N HIS A 22 -13.20 7.81 8.64
CA HIS A 22 -11.80 7.56 8.94
C HIS A 22 -11.06 6.98 7.73
N LEU A 23 -11.68 6.03 7.04
CA LEU A 23 -11.16 5.50 5.79
C LEU A 23 -10.96 6.61 4.75
N ALA A 24 -11.95 7.46 4.50
CA ALA A 24 -11.80 8.58 3.56
C ALA A 24 -10.60 9.49 3.91
N GLU A 25 -10.40 9.82 5.19
CA GLU A 25 -9.23 10.59 5.65
C GLU A 25 -7.90 9.85 5.44
N GLN A 26 -7.88 8.51 5.49
CA GLN A 26 -6.70 7.72 5.16
C GLN A 26 -6.41 7.73 3.66
N ILE A 27 -7.44 7.71 2.82
CA ILE A 27 -7.28 7.75 1.35
C ILE A 27 -6.77 9.11 0.88
N GLU A 28 -7.21 10.21 1.49
CA GLU A 28 -6.63 11.53 1.25
C GLU A 28 -5.13 11.57 1.57
N LEU A 29 -4.71 10.88 2.64
CA LEU A 29 -3.30 10.76 3.00
C LEU A 29 -2.53 9.87 2.02
N VAL A 30 -3.13 8.76 1.55
CA VAL A 30 -2.54 7.92 0.48
C VAL A 30 -2.36 8.71 -0.82
N ASP A 31 -3.31 9.56 -1.18
CA ASP A 31 -3.23 10.46 -2.34
C ASP A 31 -2.08 11.49 -2.19
N LEU A 32 -1.97 12.11 -1.00
CA LEU A 32 -0.88 13.04 -0.69
C LEU A 32 0.49 12.36 -0.74
N LEU A 33 0.63 11.17 -0.15
CA LEU A 33 1.85 10.35 -0.22
C LEU A 33 2.18 10.00 -1.67
N GLY A 34 1.18 9.62 -2.46
CA GLY A 34 1.31 9.28 -3.87
C GLY A 34 1.86 10.43 -4.73
N ARG A 35 1.35 11.64 -4.50
CA ARG A 35 1.84 12.88 -5.13
C ARG A 35 3.27 13.20 -4.71
N LEU A 36 3.59 13.08 -3.42
CA LEU A 36 4.95 13.33 -2.92
C LEU A 36 5.96 12.33 -3.51
N ILE A 37 5.61 11.03 -3.56
CA ILE A 37 6.43 10.01 -4.21
C ILE A 37 6.70 10.38 -5.66
N HIS A 38 5.67 10.78 -6.42
CA HIS A 38 5.86 11.17 -7.82
C HIS A 38 6.81 12.38 -7.97
N ALA A 39 6.65 13.41 -7.13
CA ALA A 39 7.52 14.59 -7.13
C ALA A 39 8.99 14.21 -6.78
N LEU A 40 9.20 13.36 -5.78
CA LEU A 40 10.54 12.89 -5.40
C LEU A 40 11.16 11.98 -6.47
N GLN A 41 10.37 11.19 -7.19
CA GLN A 41 10.86 10.41 -8.33
C GLN A 41 11.33 11.30 -9.50
N ARG A 42 10.65 12.43 -9.74
CA ARG A 42 11.09 13.45 -10.71
C ARG A 42 12.39 14.10 -10.25
N GLU A 43 12.46 14.50 -8.98
CA GLU A 43 13.68 15.07 -8.39
C GLU A 43 14.87 14.09 -8.45
N ARG A 44 14.66 12.81 -8.14
CA ARG A 44 15.67 11.73 -8.28
C ARG A 44 16.18 11.63 -9.71
N GLY A 45 15.28 11.63 -10.69
CA GLY A 45 15.63 11.54 -12.11
C GLY A 45 16.45 12.74 -12.58
N ALA A 46 15.99 13.96 -12.27
CA ALA A 46 16.70 15.19 -12.61
C ALA A 46 18.07 15.28 -11.92
N THR A 47 18.15 14.89 -10.65
CA THR A 47 19.39 14.88 -9.87
C THR A 47 20.41 13.91 -10.45
N SER A 48 19.98 12.72 -10.87
CA SER A 48 20.86 11.73 -11.51
C SER A 48 21.53 12.30 -12.76
N ILE A 49 20.76 12.94 -13.65
CA ILE A 49 21.30 13.58 -14.87
C ILE A 49 22.19 14.77 -14.54
N TYR A 50 21.80 15.60 -13.56
CA TYR A 50 22.61 16.72 -13.09
C TYR A 50 24.00 16.25 -12.62
N LEU A 51 24.06 15.23 -11.75
CA LEU A 51 25.32 14.70 -11.25
C LEU A 51 26.14 14.01 -12.34
N ALA A 52 25.51 13.21 -13.21
CA ALA A 52 26.19 12.57 -14.33
C ALA A 52 26.79 13.59 -15.32
N SER A 53 26.18 14.77 -15.45
CA SER A 53 26.68 15.87 -16.28
C SER A 53 27.64 16.82 -15.55
N SER A 54 28.08 16.48 -14.34
CA SER A 54 28.92 17.35 -13.48
C SER A 54 28.28 18.73 -13.26
N GLY A 55 26.96 18.76 -13.07
CA GLY A 55 26.18 19.94 -12.75
C GLY A 55 25.75 20.82 -13.93
N LYS A 56 25.87 20.33 -15.17
CA LYS A 56 25.62 21.15 -16.38
C LYS A 56 24.20 21.05 -16.92
N ARG A 57 23.56 19.88 -16.81
CA ARG A 57 22.20 19.61 -17.33
C ARG A 57 21.21 19.53 -16.17
N PHE A 58 19.92 19.74 -16.46
CA PHE A 58 18.80 19.54 -15.51
C PHE A 58 18.80 20.47 -14.28
N VAL A 59 19.46 21.63 -14.36
CA VAL A 59 19.52 22.61 -13.25
C VAL A 59 18.12 23.18 -12.92
N ALA A 60 17.38 23.59 -13.95
CA ALA A 60 16.05 24.19 -13.80
C ALA A 60 15.00 23.15 -13.39
N GLU A 61 15.07 21.96 -13.97
CA GLU A 61 14.19 20.82 -13.72
C GLU A 61 14.31 20.33 -12.27
N ARG A 62 15.52 20.33 -11.72
CA ARG A 62 15.75 20.03 -10.30
C ARG A 62 15.17 21.11 -9.40
N ALA A 63 15.38 22.38 -9.71
CA ALA A 63 14.80 23.49 -8.95
C ALA A 63 13.26 23.45 -8.97
N ALA A 64 12.67 23.17 -10.13
CA ALA A 64 11.22 22.97 -10.28
C ALA A 64 10.72 21.78 -9.44
N SER A 65 11.41 20.63 -9.50
CA SER A 65 11.04 19.44 -8.73
C SER A 65 11.12 19.68 -7.21
N ARG A 66 12.12 20.45 -6.74
CA ARG A 66 12.21 20.88 -5.33
C ARG A 66 11.03 21.80 -4.95
N GLY A 67 10.65 22.71 -5.85
CA GLY A 67 9.48 23.58 -5.66
C GLY A 67 8.15 22.82 -5.62
N GLU A 68 8.02 21.73 -6.39
CA GLU A 68 6.86 20.84 -6.37
C GLU A 68 6.78 20.00 -5.09
N SER A 69 7.91 19.47 -4.61
CA SER A 69 7.93 18.56 -3.45
C SER A 69 7.80 19.30 -2.10
N ALA A 70 8.35 20.51 -1.97
CA ALA A 70 8.33 21.28 -0.72
C ALA A 70 6.92 21.48 -0.11
N PRO A 71 5.89 21.97 -0.85
CA PRO A 71 4.55 22.12 -0.29
C PRO A 71 3.89 20.78 0.06
N LEU A 72 4.23 19.69 -0.65
CA LEU A 72 3.70 18.36 -0.37
C LEU A 72 4.29 17.79 0.94
N VAL A 73 5.59 18.01 1.18
CA VAL A 73 6.23 17.65 2.46
C VAL A 73 5.59 18.41 3.63
N ALA A 74 5.35 19.72 3.48
CA ALA A 74 4.72 20.53 4.51
C ALA A 74 3.29 20.06 4.83
N GLN A 75 2.48 19.79 3.80
CA GLN A 75 1.13 19.25 3.95
C GLN A 75 1.15 17.87 4.62
N LEU A 76 2.10 17.00 4.24
CA LEU A 76 2.22 15.66 4.80
C LEU A 76 2.54 15.72 6.30
N ARG A 77 3.51 16.56 6.71
CA ARG A 77 3.84 16.77 8.12
C ARG A 77 2.61 17.20 8.93
N ALA A 78 1.92 18.25 8.47
CA ALA A 78 0.72 18.75 9.15
C ALA A 78 -0.38 17.68 9.27
N ARG A 79 -0.53 16.82 8.26
CA ARG A 79 -1.51 15.74 8.28
C ARG A 79 -1.11 14.59 9.21
N LEU A 80 0.19 14.28 9.30
CA LEU A 80 0.73 13.24 10.17
C LEU A 80 0.71 13.66 11.65
N ASP A 81 0.82 14.96 11.96
CA ASP A 81 0.68 15.46 13.34
C ASP A 81 -0.66 15.07 13.98
N LEU A 82 -1.71 14.90 13.17
CA LEU A 82 -3.02 14.44 13.66
C LEU A 82 -2.95 13.04 14.30
N GLU A 83 -2.03 12.18 13.85
CA GLU A 83 -1.83 10.81 14.36
C GLU A 83 -1.25 10.78 15.78
N LEU A 84 -0.76 11.91 16.30
CA LEU A 84 -0.38 12.05 17.71
C LEU A 84 -1.59 12.08 18.66
N THR A 85 -2.80 12.25 18.13
CA THR A 85 -4.02 12.31 18.93
C THR A 85 -4.46 10.90 19.38
N PRO A 86 -4.52 10.58 20.69
CA PRO A 86 -4.82 9.23 21.18
C PRO A 86 -6.16 8.67 20.70
N ALA A 87 -7.14 9.54 20.43
CA ALA A 87 -8.47 9.17 19.94
C ALA A 87 -8.46 8.52 18.55
N ARG A 88 -7.36 8.63 17.78
CA ARG A 88 -7.22 7.98 16.46
C ARG A 88 -6.86 6.49 16.56
N GLY A 89 -6.41 6.00 17.72
CA GLY A 89 -6.09 4.58 17.90
C GLY A 89 -4.90 4.09 17.06
N SER A 90 -3.99 4.97 16.68
CA SER A 90 -2.82 4.65 15.85
C SER A 90 -1.92 3.63 16.55
N THR A 91 -1.51 2.60 15.82
CA THR A 91 -0.68 1.51 16.38
C THR A 91 0.76 1.96 16.62
N SER A 92 1.46 1.32 17.56
CA SER A 92 2.89 1.58 17.81
C SER A 92 3.74 1.40 16.55
N ARG A 93 3.40 0.40 15.71
CA ARG A 93 4.06 0.16 14.43
C ARG A 93 3.89 1.34 13.47
N LEU A 94 2.67 1.85 13.32
CA LEU A 94 2.39 3.00 12.45
C LEU A 94 3.16 4.24 12.93
N LEU A 95 3.11 4.53 14.25
CA LEU A 95 3.82 5.68 14.82
C LEU A 95 5.34 5.59 14.62
N SER A 96 5.93 4.41 14.82
CA SER A 96 7.36 4.18 14.54
C SER A 96 7.70 4.39 13.06
N LEU A 97 6.86 3.91 12.14
CA LEU A 97 7.07 4.12 10.71
C LEU A 97 6.97 5.60 10.33
N ILE A 98 5.98 6.32 10.87
CA ILE A 98 5.85 7.77 10.70
C ILE A 98 7.11 8.48 11.18
N ALA A 99 7.64 8.12 12.34
CA ALA A 99 8.87 8.73 12.87
C ALA A 99 10.06 8.54 11.91
N TRP A 100 10.26 7.32 11.38
CA TRP A 100 11.31 7.07 10.38
C TRP A 100 11.11 7.88 9.10
N VAL A 101 9.89 7.91 8.57
CA VAL A 101 9.56 8.72 7.38
C VAL A 101 9.83 10.20 7.61
N LEU A 102 9.51 10.74 8.78
CA LEU A 102 9.79 12.13 9.11
C LEU A 102 11.29 12.43 9.15
N LEU A 103 12.10 11.54 9.75
CA LEU A 103 13.56 11.65 9.75
C LEU A 103 14.13 11.60 8.33
N ASP A 104 13.64 10.69 7.49
CA ASP A 104 14.03 10.57 6.08
C ASP A 104 13.69 11.85 5.30
N LEU A 105 12.51 12.43 5.54
CA LEU A 105 12.10 13.70 4.92
C LEU A 105 12.92 14.91 5.41
N GLU A 106 13.37 14.91 6.67
CA GLU A 106 14.30 15.91 7.19
C GLU A 106 15.69 15.78 6.56
N SER A 107 16.12 14.55 6.24
CA SER A 107 17.41 14.30 5.58
C SER A 107 17.48 14.80 4.14
N LEU A 108 16.35 15.10 3.50
CA LEU A 108 16.31 15.59 2.11
C LEU A 108 17.07 16.89 1.91
N ASP A 109 17.06 17.80 2.88
CA ASP A 109 17.76 19.08 2.74
C ASP A 109 19.28 18.89 2.76
N VAL A 110 19.78 18.00 3.62
CA VAL A 110 21.20 17.59 3.65
C VAL A 110 21.59 16.89 2.36
N LEU A 111 20.74 15.98 1.86
CA LEU A 111 20.95 15.32 0.57
C LEU A 111 21.05 16.34 -0.58
N ARG A 112 20.15 17.33 -0.61
CA ARG A 112 20.13 18.39 -1.63
C ARG A 112 21.38 19.27 -1.58
N GLU A 113 21.86 19.61 -0.38
CA GLU A 113 23.10 20.36 -0.19
C GLU A 113 24.31 19.58 -0.72
N GLN A 114 24.41 18.28 -0.40
CA GLN A 114 25.47 17.42 -0.93
C GLN A 114 25.44 17.33 -2.46
N VAL A 115 24.24 17.23 -3.05
CA VAL A 115 24.04 17.26 -4.50
C VAL A 115 24.47 18.60 -5.11
N ASP A 116 24.15 19.71 -4.47
CA ASP A 116 24.50 21.06 -4.94
C ASP A 116 26.02 21.27 -4.96
N HIS A 117 26.73 20.68 -4.00
CA HIS A 117 28.20 20.66 -3.94
C HIS A 117 28.86 19.58 -4.80
N LEU A 118 28.10 18.78 -5.55
CA LEU A 118 28.61 17.62 -6.30
C LEU A 118 29.38 16.62 -5.40
N ALA A 119 29.02 16.55 -4.12
CA ALA A 119 29.66 15.70 -3.12
C ALA A 119 29.18 14.23 -3.14
N LEU A 120 28.17 13.94 -3.98
CA LEU A 120 27.60 12.61 -4.17
C LEU A 120 27.75 12.14 -5.62
N SER A 121 27.92 10.83 -5.80
CA SER A 121 27.80 10.23 -7.12
C SER A 121 26.34 10.13 -7.55
N ALA A 122 26.08 10.04 -8.86
CA ALA A 122 24.72 9.84 -9.36
C ALA A 122 24.06 8.56 -8.78
N PRO A 123 24.73 7.39 -8.76
CA PRO A 123 24.19 6.18 -8.11
C PRO A 123 23.87 6.37 -6.63
N ASP A 124 24.74 7.03 -5.86
CA ASP A 124 24.51 7.24 -4.42
C ASP A 124 23.31 8.17 -4.18
N SER A 125 23.15 9.21 -5.00
CA SER A 125 21.98 10.08 -4.93
C SER A 125 20.68 9.33 -5.25
N VAL A 126 20.70 8.44 -6.26
CA VAL A 126 19.57 7.61 -6.64
C VAL A 126 19.20 6.70 -5.48
N GLN A 127 20.18 6.06 -4.82
CA GLN A 127 19.95 5.22 -3.66
C GLN A 127 19.33 6.01 -2.50
N ALA A 128 19.87 7.19 -2.17
CA ALA A 128 19.36 8.03 -1.10
C ALA A 128 17.90 8.44 -1.31
N PHE A 129 17.54 8.94 -2.50
CA PHE A 129 16.15 9.25 -2.83
C PHE A 129 15.25 8.00 -2.81
N SER A 130 15.75 6.86 -3.30
CA SER A 130 14.97 5.60 -3.31
C SER A 130 14.68 5.09 -1.89
N THR A 131 15.58 5.31 -0.93
CA THR A 131 15.32 5.01 0.48
C THR A 131 14.17 5.85 1.03
N VAL A 132 14.20 7.18 0.82
CA VAL A 132 13.11 8.08 1.25
C VAL A 132 11.77 7.67 0.62
N ILE A 133 11.77 7.41 -0.70
CA ILE A 133 10.57 6.96 -1.42
C ILE A 133 10.06 5.62 -0.88
N GLY A 134 10.95 4.67 -0.60
CA GLY A 134 10.60 3.37 -0.01
C GLY A 134 9.86 3.49 1.32
N GLY A 135 10.29 4.41 2.20
CA GLY A 135 9.59 4.71 3.44
C GLY A 135 8.16 5.23 3.21
N LEU A 136 7.97 6.10 2.21
CA LEU A 136 6.64 6.61 1.85
C LEU A 136 5.73 5.52 1.25
N VAL A 137 6.29 4.62 0.43
CA VAL A 137 5.56 3.46 -0.12
C VAL A 137 5.12 2.52 1.02
N GLU A 138 5.98 2.24 1.98
CA GLU A 138 5.63 1.43 3.15
C GLU A 138 4.53 2.09 4.00
N LEU A 139 4.52 3.42 4.08
CA LEU A 139 3.47 4.16 4.77
C LEU A 139 2.11 4.08 4.05
N ILE A 140 2.09 4.17 2.71
CA ILE A 140 0.87 3.90 1.91
C ILE A 140 0.35 2.49 2.19
N PHE A 141 1.24 1.49 2.19
CA PHE A 141 0.88 0.11 2.49
C PHE A 141 0.28 -0.01 3.90
N GLN A 142 0.88 0.62 4.91
CA GLN A 142 0.39 0.55 6.29
C GLN A 142 -1.00 1.17 6.45
N PHE A 143 -1.32 2.23 5.71
CA PHE A 143 -2.68 2.80 5.69
C PHE A 143 -3.67 1.89 4.94
N ALA A 144 -3.28 1.36 3.78
CA ALA A 144 -4.12 0.42 3.03
C ALA A 144 -4.39 -0.90 3.79
N ASP A 145 -3.42 -1.44 4.53
CA ASP A 145 -3.56 -2.63 5.38
C ASP A 145 -4.53 -2.38 6.55
N SER A 146 -4.59 -1.15 7.06
CA SER A 146 -5.51 -0.76 8.14
C SER A 146 -6.94 -0.46 7.66
N ALA A 147 -7.13 -0.21 6.36
CA ALA A 147 -8.40 0.09 5.74
C ALA A 147 -9.27 -1.19 5.64
N ALA A 148 -9.99 -1.50 6.70
CA ALA A 148 -10.82 -2.70 6.81
C ALA A 148 -12.25 -2.52 6.24
N ASP A 149 -12.39 -1.88 5.07
CA ASP A 149 -13.68 -1.82 4.36
C ASP A 149 -13.62 -2.66 3.06
N PRO A 150 -14.44 -3.71 2.96
CA PRO A 150 -14.48 -4.59 1.78
C PRO A 150 -14.80 -3.86 0.47
N SER A 151 -15.57 -2.78 0.50
CA SER A 151 -16.00 -2.08 -0.72
C SER A 151 -14.85 -1.40 -1.47
N VAL A 152 -13.73 -1.14 -0.79
CA VAL A 152 -12.56 -0.50 -1.39
C VAL A 152 -11.29 -1.36 -1.35
N SER A 153 -11.31 -2.50 -0.64
CA SER A 153 -10.13 -3.35 -0.42
C SER A 153 -9.48 -3.79 -1.74
N ARG A 154 -10.31 -4.16 -2.73
CA ARG A 154 -9.85 -4.56 -4.06
C ARG A 154 -9.08 -3.44 -4.77
N THR A 155 -9.69 -2.25 -4.83
CA THR A 155 -9.09 -1.08 -5.50
C THR A 155 -7.86 -0.57 -4.73
N LEU A 156 -7.85 -0.68 -3.39
CA LEU A 156 -6.69 -0.35 -2.57
C LEU A 156 -5.48 -1.24 -2.85
N ILE A 157 -5.68 -2.54 -3.06
CA ILE A 157 -4.59 -3.47 -3.42
C ILE A 157 -4.06 -3.16 -4.80
N ALA A 158 -4.96 -2.95 -5.76
CA ALA A 158 -4.59 -2.49 -7.09
C ALA A 158 -3.76 -1.20 -7.00
N LEU A 159 -4.18 -0.23 -6.18
CA LEU A 159 -3.46 1.03 -5.95
C LEU A 159 -2.07 0.83 -5.36
N VAL A 160 -1.95 0.04 -4.28
CA VAL A 160 -0.66 -0.25 -3.63
C VAL A 160 0.32 -0.86 -4.62
N HIS A 161 -0.11 -1.85 -5.41
CA HIS A 161 0.79 -2.50 -6.37
C HIS A 161 1.11 -1.63 -7.59
N VAL A 162 0.23 -0.72 -8.01
CA VAL A 162 0.59 0.30 -9.01
C VAL A 162 1.64 1.27 -8.45
N VAL A 163 1.54 1.67 -7.17
CA VAL A 163 2.55 2.51 -6.52
C VAL A 163 3.90 1.78 -6.45
N GLU A 164 3.92 0.50 -6.07
CA GLU A 164 5.13 -0.32 -6.06
C GLU A 164 5.74 -0.47 -7.45
N GLY A 165 4.95 -0.87 -8.45
CA GLY A 165 5.40 -0.98 -9.83
C GLY A 165 5.92 0.35 -10.39
N LYS A 166 5.33 1.48 -10.01
CA LYS A 166 5.81 2.81 -10.38
C LYS A 166 7.17 3.13 -9.77
N GLU A 167 7.41 2.74 -8.52
CA GLU A 167 8.71 2.92 -7.90
C GLU A 167 9.79 2.02 -8.51
N GLU A 168 9.46 0.77 -8.79
CA GLU A 168 10.35 -0.16 -9.49
C GLU A 168 10.71 0.34 -10.89
N ALA A 169 9.74 0.91 -11.62
CA ALA A 169 9.97 1.58 -12.91
C ALA A 169 10.86 2.83 -12.77
N GLY A 170 10.68 3.60 -11.71
CA GLY A 170 11.51 4.76 -11.39
C GLY A 170 12.97 4.39 -11.11
N GLN A 171 13.21 3.26 -10.44
CA GLN A 171 14.55 2.72 -10.21
C GLN A 171 15.14 2.11 -11.48
N GLU A 172 14.34 1.39 -12.28
CA GLU A 172 14.75 0.88 -13.59
C GLU A 172 15.29 2.03 -14.44
N ARG A 173 14.52 3.12 -14.55
CA ARG A 173 14.93 4.31 -15.31
C ARG A 173 16.31 4.79 -14.88
N ALA A 174 16.54 4.91 -13.57
CA ALA A 174 17.81 5.40 -13.04
C ALA A 174 18.98 4.46 -13.34
N VAL A 175 18.79 3.15 -13.16
CA VAL A 175 19.83 2.13 -13.44
C VAL A 175 20.17 2.11 -14.93
N GLY A 176 19.17 2.01 -15.81
CA GLY A 176 19.44 1.93 -17.25
C GLY A 176 20.00 3.23 -17.83
N ALA A 177 19.56 4.40 -17.35
CA ALA A 177 20.11 5.69 -17.78
C ALA A 177 21.60 5.78 -17.44
N HIS A 178 21.98 5.30 -16.26
CA HIS A 178 23.37 5.23 -15.83
C HIS A 178 24.18 4.22 -16.65
N MET A 179 23.65 3.02 -16.93
CA MET A 179 24.33 2.02 -17.78
C MET A 179 24.65 2.58 -19.18
N PHE A 180 23.67 3.21 -19.84
CA PHE A 180 23.93 3.85 -21.14
C PHE A 180 24.91 5.02 -21.01
N ALA A 181 24.74 5.90 -20.00
CA ALA A 181 25.62 7.05 -19.83
C ALA A 181 27.08 6.67 -19.54
N ALA A 182 27.31 5.57 -18.83
CA ALA A 182 28.65 5.04 -18.56
C ALA A 182 29.31 4.46 -19.82
N GLY A 183 28.52 4.01 -20.80
CA GLY A 183 29.00 3.40 -22.04
C GLY A 183 29.63 2.01 -21.87
N THR A 184 29.64 1.48 -20.65
CA THR A 184 30.30 0.22 -20.28
C THR A 184 29.32 -0.76 -19.66
N PHE A 185 29.53 -2.05 -19.94
CA PHE A 185 28.77 -3.12 -19.32
C PHE A 185 29.17 -3.37 -17.85
N SER A 186 28.18 -3.62 -17.00
CA SER A 186 28.34 -4.13 -15.64
C SER A 186 27.32 -5.25 -15.38
N ALA A 187 27.81 -6.46 -15.11
CA ALA A 187 26.95 -7.61 -14.80
C ALA A 187 26.08 -7.37 -13.55
N ASP A 188 26.61 -6.62 -12.60
CA ASP A 188 25.92 -6.25 -11.37
C ASP A 188 24.72 -5.32 -11.64
N GLN A 189 24.91 -4.31 -12.49
CA GLN A 189 23.86 -3.38 -12.89
C GLN A 189 22.82 -4.06 -13.79
N GLN A 190 23.25 -4.92 -14.71
CA GLN A 190 22.35 -5.73 -15.53
C GLN A 190 21.47 -6.62 -14.66
N GLN A 191 22.05 -7.25 -13.63
CA GLN A 191 21.29 -8.10 -12.72
C GLN A 191 20.28 -7.31 -11.89
N ARG A 192 20.64 -6.09 -11.45
CA ARG A 192 19.70 -5.16 -10.79
C ARG A 192 18.58 -4.74 -11.74
N LEU A 193 18.91 -4.45 -13.01
CA LEU A 193 17.92 -4.09 -14.04
C LEU A 193 16.92 -5.21 -14.27
N LEU A 194 17.39 -6.45 -14.48
CA LEU A 194 16.54 -7.64 -14.64
C LEU A 194 15.61 -7.84 -13.45
N TYR A 195 16.12 -7.64 -12.22
CA TYR A 195 15.30 -7.69 -11.02
C TYR A 195 14.17 -6.65 -11.04
N LEU A 196 14.49 -5.39 -11.39
CA LEU A 196 13.53 -4.29 -11.40
C LEU A 196 12.45 -4.45 -12.49
N ILE A 197 12.82 -4.97 -13.66
CA ILE A 197 11.86 -5.29 -14.74
C ILE A 197 10.89 -6.37 -14.25
N ALA A 198 11.40 -7.48 -13.73
CA ALA A 198 10.58 -8.57 -13.22
C ALA A 198 9.73 -8.16 -11.98
N ALA A 199 10.22 -7.21 -11.18
CA ALA A 199 9.48 -6.69 -10.04
C ALA A 199 8.24 -5.91 -10.50
N GLN A 200 8.39 -5.03 -11.50
CA GLN A 200 7.25 -4.32 -12.08
C GLN A 200 6.19 -5.26 -12.63
N GLU A 201 6.60 -6.31 -13.34
CA GLU A 201 5.69 -7.29 -13.91
C GLU A 201 4.87 -7.97 -12.82
N ARG A 202 5.51 -8.44 -11.74
CA ARG A 202 4.80 -9.03 -10.59
C ARG A 202 3.82 -8.06 -9.95
N SER A 203 4.24 -6.81 -9.72
CA SER A 203 3.37 -5.77 -9.16
C SER A 203 2.15 -5.55 -10.07
N LEU A 204 2.34 -5.51 -11.38
CA LEU A 204 1.26 -5.30 -12.35
C LEU A 204 0.36 -6.53 -12.56
N GLU A 205 0.88 -7.75 -12.39
CA GLU A 205 0.09 -8.98 -12.36
C GLU A 205 -0.88 -8.98 -11.18
N VAL A 206 -0.41 -8.60 -9.98
CA VAL A 206 -1.30 -8.47 -8.82
C VAL A 206 -2.31 -7.36 -9.06
N PHE A 207 -1.89 -6.19 -9.52
CA PHE A 207 -2.82 -5.12 -9.93
C PHE A 207 -3.92 -5.66 -10.87
N ALA A 208 -3.56 -6.40 -11.93
CA ALA A 208 -4.52 -6.88 -12.91
C ALA A 208 -5.58 -7.82 -12.31
N SER A 209 -5.21 -8.61 -11.30
CA SER A 209 -6.15 -9.49 -10.58
C SER A 209 -7.14 -8.72 -9.69
N PHE A 210 -6.79 -7.52 -9.24
CA PHE A 210 -7.61 -6.67 -8.36
C PHE A 210 -8.22 -5.44 -9.07
N ALA A 211 -7.84 -5.15 -10.31
CA ALA A 211 -8.33 -4.04 -11.10
C ALA A 211 -9.62 -4.37 -11.88
N SER A 212 -10.46 -3.37 -12.11
CA SER A 212 -11.69 -3.54 -12.90
C SER A 212 -11.38 -3.86 -14.36
N ALA A 213 -12.32 -4.47 -15.08
CA ALA A 213 -12.15 -4.77 -16.51
C ALA A 213 -11.83 -3.52 -17.34
N ALA A 214 -12.42 -2.37 -17.00
CA ALA A 214 -12.14 -1.10 -17.67
C ALA A 214 -10.71 -0.61 -17.42
N GLN A 215 -10.18 -0.78 -16.20
CA GLN A 215 -8.81 -0.44 -15.86
C GLN A 215 -7.79 -1.35 -16.54
N ASN A 216 -8.07 -2.66 -16.59
CA ASN A 216 -7.22 -3.62 -17.30
C ASN A 216 -7.18 -3.31 -18.80
N ALA A 217 -8.34 -3.09 -19.43
CA ALA A 217 -8.40 -2.73 -20.85
C ALA A 217 -7.68 -1.40 -21.15
N TRP A 218 -7.80 -0.41 -20.25
CA TRP A 218 -7.05 0.84 -20.38
C TRP A 218 -5.55 0.62 -20.31
N TRP A 219 -5.08 -0.18 -19.33
CA TRP A 219 -3.66 -0.50 -19.16
C TRP A 219 -3.10 -1.28 -20.36
N GLU A 220 -3.82 -2.30 -20.83
CA GLU A 220 -3.47 -3.08 -22.01
C GLU A 220 -3.30 -2.20 -23.25
N ASN A 221 -4.20 -1.23 -23.45
CA ASN A 221 -4.08 -0.27 -24.55
C ASN A 221 -2.79 0.57 -24.44
N ARG A 222 -2.45 1.05 -23.23
CA ARG A 222 -1.19 1.80 -23.00
C ARG A 222 0.05 0.97 -23.28
N MET A 223 0.00 -0.34 -23.07
CA MET A 223 1.12 -1.22 -23.42
C MET A 223 1.38 -1.34 -24.92
N THR A 224 0.47 -0.86 -25.77
CA THR A 224 0.64 -0.83 -27.24
C THR A 224 1.20 0.49 -27.78
N GLU A 225 1.35 1.50 -26.93
CA GLU A 225 1.83 2.82 -27.34
C GLU A 225 3.32 2.80 -27.75
N PRO A 226 3.78 3.71 -28.63
CA PRO A 226 5.13 3.66 -29.19
C PRO A 226 6.27 3.71 -28.16
N HIS A 227 6.10 4.42 -27.04
CA HIS A 227 7.13 4.51 -26.00
C HIS A 227 7.37 3.16 -25.30
N MET A 228 6.36 2.30 -25.22
CA MET A 228 6.51 0.96 -24.64
C MET A 228 7.34 0.05 -25.55
N ALA A 229 7.12 0.10 -26.87
CA ALA A 229 7.96 -0.62 -27.83
C ALA A 229 9.42 -0.11 -27.83
N ALA A 230 9.61 1.21 -27.69
CA ALA A 230 10.93 1.81 -27.57
C ALA A 230 11.65 1.35 -26.29
N LEU A 231 10.96 1.36 -25.15
CA LEU A 231 11.50 0.89 -23.88
C LEU A 231 11.91 -0.59 -23.96
N GLU A 232 11.06 -1.46 -24.52
CA GLU A 232 11.35 -2.89 -24.64
C GLU A 232 12.55 -3.17 -25.56
N LYS A 233 12.69 -2.41 -26.65
CA LYS A 233 13.88 -2.48 -27.50
C LYS A 233 15.15 -2.13 -26.71
N LEU A 234 15.12 -1.09 -25.89
CA LEU A 234 16.28 -0.66 -25.10
C LEU A 234 16.56 -1.62 -23.93
N ARG A 235 15.53 -2.17 -23.29
CA ARG A 235 15.65 -3.25 -22.29
C ARG A 235 16.42 -4.42 -22.89
N ARG A 236 16.03 -4.85 -24.10
CA ARG A 236 16.71 -5.95 -24.80
C ARG A 236 18.20 -5.68 -24.98
N VAL A 237 18.59 -4.47 -25.40
CA VAL A 237 20.01 -4.08 -25.52
C VAL A 237 20.76 -4.27 -24.20
N LEU A 238 20.22 -3.74 -23.09
CA LEU A 238 20.88 -3.83 -21.78
C LEU A 238 20.88 -5.27 -21.22
N CYS A 239 19.81 -6.03 -21.44
CA CYS A 239 19.65 -7.40 -20.93
C CYS A 239 20.47 -8.44 -21.70
N THR A 240 20.87 -8.16 -22.94
CA THR A 240 21.70 -9.08 -23.74
C THR A 240 23.15 -8.62 -23.90
N ALA A 241 23.55 -7.52 -23.25
CA ALA A 241 24.93 -7.07 -23.25
C ALA A 241 25.84 -8.01 -22.43
N HIS A 242 27.10 -8.11 -22.81
CA HIS A 242 28.13 -8.94 -22.18
C HIS A 242 29.39 -8.13 -21.82
N ALA A 243 30.27 -8.74 -21.04
CA ALA A 243 31.55 -8.13 -20.67
C ALA A 243 32.39 -7.82 -21.92
N GLY A 244 32.77 -6.55 -22.08
CA GLY A 244 33.51 -6.05 -23.24
C GLY A 244 32.66 -5.34 -24.29
N ASP A 245 31.33 -5.43 -24.22
CA ASP A 245 30.45 -4.67 -25.10
C ASP A 245 30.51 -3.18 -24.77
N ALA A 246 30.60 -2.35 -25.80
CA ALA A 246 30.42 -0.91 -25.70
C ALA A 246 28.94 -0.56 -25.82
N LEU A 247 28.40 0.16 -24.85
CA LEU A 247 27.03 0.66 -24.90
C LEU A 247 27.01 2.04 -25.56
N ASP A 248 26.03 2.27 -26.44
CA ASP A 248 25.87 3.57 -27.08
C ASP A 248 25.33 4.60 -26.07
N THR A 249 26.21 5.53 -25.68
CA THR A 249 25.89 6.60 -24.74
C THR A 249 24.77 7.53 -25.23
N ALA A 250 24.54 7.63 -26.54
CA ALA A 250 23.47 8.44 -27.11
C ALA A 250 22.07 7.89 -26.77
N LEU A 251 21.97 6.60 -26.40
CA LEU A 251 20.70 5.97 -26.03
C LEU A 251 20.22 6.30 -24.61
N SER A 252 21.06 6.94 -23.77
CA SER A 252 20.70 7.29 -22.39
C SER A 252 19.48 8.22 -22.32
N GLU A 253 19.37 9.18 -23.25
CA GLU A 253 18.26 10.12 -23.32
C GLU A 253 16.97 9.44 -23.80
N ALA A 254 17.06 8.65 -24.87
CA ALA A 254 15.93 7.86 -25.37
C ALA A 254 15.39 6.86 -24.32
N TRP A 255 16.28 6.26 -23.53
CA TRP A 255 15.90 5.43 -22.38
C TRP A 255 15.17 6.23 -21.32
N PHE A 256 15.73 7.36 -20.92
CA PHE A 256 15.13 8.22 -19.91
C PHE A 256 13.73 8.67 -20.29
N ASP A 257 13.53 9.06 -21.55
CA ASP A 257 12.24 9.52 -22.08
C ASP A 257 11.22 8.36 -22.12
N ALA A 258 11.58 7.22 -22.69
CA ALA A 258 10.69 6.06 -22.80
C ALA A 258 10.28 5.52 -21.41
N ALA A 259 11.22 5.43 -20.48
CA ALA A 259 10.94 5.01 -19.11
C ALA A 259 10.14 6.07 -18.33
N SER A 260 10.35 7.37 -18.59
CA SER A 260 9.54 8.44 -17.98
C SER A 260 8.09 8.39 -18.47
N ALA A 261 7.86 8.17 -19.77
CA ALA A 261 6.50 8.00 -20.31
C ALA A 261 5.78 6.80 -19.67
N ARG A 262 6.47 5.68 -19.43
CA ARG A 262 5.91 4.54 -18.70
C ARG A 262 5.54 4.89 -17.25
N ILE A 263 6.40 5.65 -16.55
CA ILE A 263 6.11 6.12 -15.18
C ILE A 263 4.88 7.05 -15.18
N ASP A 264 4.72 7.88 -16.20
CA ASP A 264 3.56 8.76 -16.35
C ASP A 264 2.26 7.98 -16.59
N ASP A 265 2.29 6.88 -17.36
CA ASP A 265 1.13 5.98 -17.50
C ASP A 265 0.76 5.31 -16.16
N LEU A 266 1.74 4.83 -15.40
CA LEU A 266 1.53 4.28 -14.05
C LEU A 266 1.00 5.35 -13.08
N TRP A 267 1.44 6.60 -13.23
CA TRP A 267 0.94 7.72 -12.47
C TRP A 267 -0.54 8.03 -12.78
N HIS A 268 -0.94 8.03 -14.04
CA HIS A 268 -2.34 8.19 -14.43
C HIS A 268 -3.22 7.07 -13.86
N LEU A 269 -2.73 5.83 -13.90
CA LEU A 269 -3.43 4.69 -13.31
C LEU A 269 -3.58 4.85 -11.78
N GLN A 270 -2.52 5.30 -11.11
CA GLN A 270 -2.55 5.60 -9.68
C GLN A 270 -3.61 6.66 -9.35
N ILE A 271 -3.63 7.79 -10.08
CA ILE A 271 -4.65 8.85 -9.89
C ILE A 271 -6.05 8.27 -10.08
N ALA A 272 -6.29 7.50 -11.14
CA ALA A 272 -7.60 6.92 -11.43
C ALA A 272 -8.08 5.98 -10.31
N LEU A 273 -7.18 5.13 -9.80
CA LEU A 273 -7.47 4.23 -8.68
C LEU A 273 -7.78 5.00 -7.39
N THR A 274 -6.98 6.02 -7.08
CA THR A 274 -7.22 6.89 -5.92
C THR A 274 -8.57 7.59 -5.99
N LEU A 275 -8.92 8.18 -7.14
CA LEU A 275 -10.22 8.82 -7.35
C LEU A 275 -11.37 7.81 -7.19
N GLN A 276 -11.25 6.61 -7.75
CA GLN A 276 -12.28 5.58 -7.59
C GLN A 276 -12.48 5.18 -6.12
N VAL A 277 -11.40 5.05 -5.34
CA VAL A 277 -11.52 4.75 -3.91
C VAL A 277 -12.23 5.89 -3.19
N GLN A 278 -11.88 7.15 -3.48
CA GLN A 278 -12.54 8.32 -2.88
C GLN A 278 -14.03 8.38 -3.22
N GLU A 279 -14.40 8.18 -4.49
CA GLU A 279 -15.79 8.13 -4.95
C GLU A 279 -16.57 7.01 -4.27
N THR A 280 -15.97 5.83 -4.14
CA THR A 280 -16.59 4.68 -3.47
C THR A 280 -16.81 4.97 -1.98
N CYS A 281 -15.81 5.54 -1.30
CA CYS A 281 -15.95 5.94 0.12
C CYS A 281 -17.08 6.96 0.29
N ASN A 282 -17.12 8.00 -0.54
CA ASN A 282 -18.15 9.04 -0.45
C ASN A 282 -19.55 8.48 -0.71
N ALA A 283 -19.71 7.66 -1.74
CA ALA A 283 -20.99 7.00 -2.04
C ALA A 283 -21.47 6.11 -0.87
N ARG A 284 -20.55 5.39 -0.22
CA ARG A 284 -20.84 4.55 0.95
C ARG A 284 -21.23 5.38 2.18
N ILE A 285 -20.56 6.51 2.42
CA ILE A 285 -20.91 7.45 3.50
C ILE A 285 -22.32 7.99 3.29
N ASP A 286 -22.64 8.43 2.07
CA ASP A 286 -23.95 8.96 1.73
C ASP A 286 -25.06 7.92 1.88
N ASP A 287 -24.79 6.68 1.46
CA ASP A 287 -25.71 5.56 1.63
C ASP A 287 -25.97 5.22 3.09
N ALA A 288 -24.91 5.16 3.90
CA ALA A 288 -25.00 4.92 5.33
C ALA A 288 -25.83 6.02 6.03
N HIS A 289 -25.64 7.30 5.67
CA HIS A 289 -26.47 8.40 6.18
C HIS A 289 -27.94 8.31 5.75
N ARG A 290 -28.23 7.90 4.50
CA ARG A 290 -29.63 7.68 4.05
C ARG A 290 -30.28 6.59 4.89
N THR A 291 -29.63 5.43 5.01
CA THR A 291 -30.16 4.29 5.78
C THR A 291 -30.33 4.62 7.27
N LEU A 292 -29.41 5.38 7.86
CA LEU A 292 -29.54 5.84 9.24
C LEU A 292 -30.79 6.70 9.43
N ARG A 293 -31.01 7.70 8.56
CA ARG A 293 -32.21 8.56 8.63
C ARG A 293 -33.51 7.78 8.49
N ASP A 294 -33.52 6.78 7.60
CA ASP A 294 -34.70 5.92 7.44
C ASP A 294 -34.93 5.04 8.68
N SER A 295 -33.86 4.56 9.32
CA SER A 295 -33.92 3.81 10.59
C SER A 295 -34.40 4.69 11.76
N GLU A 296 -33.95 5.94 11.83
CA GLU A 296 -34.40 6.94 12.82
C GLU A 296 -35.87 7.31 12.64
N ARG A 297 -36.34 7.45 11.39
CA ARG A 297 -37.76 7.65 11.08
C ARG A 297 -38.61 6.48 11.53
N LEU A 298 -38.15 5.25 11.27
CA LEU A 298 -38.80 4.04 11.75
C LEU A 298 -38.87 4.01 13.29
N MET A 299 -37.79 4.40 13.98
CA MET A 299 -37.77 4.55 15.44
C MET A 299 -38.80 5.56 15.94
N ALA A 300 -38.86 6.74 15.34
CA ALA A 300 -39.82 7.77 15.71
C ALA A 300 -41.27 7.27 15.52
N HIS A 301 -41.54 6.55 14.42
CA HIS A 301 -42.83 5.91 14.20
C HIS A 301 -43.15 4.84 15.24
N LEU A 302 -42.22 3.96 15.59
CA LEU A 302 -42.43 2.92 16.61
C LEU A 302 -42.63 3.51 18.00
N ARG A 303 -41.97 4.63 18.33
CA ARG A 303 -42.16 5.32 19.61
C ARG A 303 -43.52 6.01 19.70
N ASN A 304 -43.96 6.62 18.59
CA ASN A 304 -45.24 7.34 18.52
C ASN A 304 -46.44 6.39 18.35
N ASN A 305 -46.21 5.20 17.78
CA ASN A 305 -47.19 4.12 17.62
C ASN A 305 -46.62 2.82 18.21
N PRO A 306 -46.54 2.71 19.56
CA PRO A 306 -46.03 1.50 20.18
C PRO A 306 -46.94 0.31 19.85
N PRO A 307 -46.39 -0.82 19.40
CA PRO A 307 -47.21 -1.99 19.07
C PRO A 307 -47.97 -2.47 20.32
N PRO A 308 -49.24 -2.88 20.18
CA PRO A 308 -50.16 -3.19 21.30
C PRO A 308 -49.62 -4.25 22.28
N HIS A 309 -48.72 -5.14 21.86
CA HIS A 309 -48.14 -6.15 22.78
C HIS A 309 -47.21 -5.56 23.85
N ILE A 310 -46.54 -4.42 23.60
CA ILE A 310 -45.70 -3.74 24.59
C ILE A 310 -46.58 -3.02 25.62
N GLN A 311 -47.72 -2.50 25.20
CA GLN A 311 -48.74 -1.94 26.11
C GLN A 311 -49.44 -3.03 26.93
N ALA A 312 -49.74 -4.19 26.33
CA ALA A 312 -50.35 -5.32 27.03
C ALA A 312 -49.41 -5.94 28.08
N LEU A 313 -48.11 -6.07 27.78
CA LEU A 313 -47.10 -6.52 28.75
C LEU A 313 -46.88 -5.49 29.87
N ALA A 314 -46.83 -4.19 29.54
CA ALA A 314 -46.71 -3.14 30.54
C ALA A 314 -47.94 -3.05 31.47
N GLN A 315 -49.15 -3.29 30.95
CA GLN A 315 -50.38 -3.37 31.76
C GLN A 315 -50.46 -4.66 32.59
N PHE A 316 -49.96 -5.78 32.08
CA PHE A 316 -49.88 -7.05 32.80
C PHE A 316 -49.00 -6.96 34.07
N PHE A 317 -47.94 -6.16 34.04
CA PHE A 317 -47.08 -5.92 35.21
C PHE A 317 -47.54 -4.74 36.09
N ALA A 318 -48.58 -3.99 35.70
CA ALA A 318 -49.00 -2.76 36.38
C ALA A 318 -50.32 -2.84 37.17
N GLY A 319 -51.07 -3.96 37.20
CA GLY A 319 -52.29 -4.01 38.02
C GLY A 319 -53.05 -5.35 38.13
N ASP A 320 -53.48 -5.61 39.37
CA ASP A 320 -54.44 -6.58 39.95
C ASP A 320 -54.62 -7.99 39.29
N PRO A 321 -54.23 -9.10 39.98
CA PRO A 321 -54.25 -10.47 39.44
C PRO A 321 -55.59 -11.01 38.96
N LEU A 322 -56.71 -10.37 39.34
CA LEU A 322 -58.05 -10.82 38.99
C LEU A 322 -58.52 -10.36 37.60
N SER A 323 -57.88 -9.34 37.03
CA SER A 323 -58.12 -8.90 35.63
C SER A 323 -57.43 -9.81 34.60
N ALA A 324 -56.37 -10.50 35.01
CA ALA A 324 -55.56 -11.37 34.15
C ALA A 324 -56.29 -12.64 33.69
N ARG A 325 -57.30 -13.11 34.45
CA ARG A 325 -58.02 -14.36 34.11
C ARG A 325 -59.13 -14.17 33.08
N ALA A 326 -59.65 -12.95 32.95
CA ALA A 326 -60.63 -12.61 31.92
C ALA A 326 -59.97 -12.33 30.55
N ALA A 327 -58.72 -11.86 30.54
CA ALA A 327 -57.98 -11.56 29.30
C ALA A 327 -57.38 -12.80 28.61
N VAL A 328 -57.33 -13.97 29.29
CA VAL A 328 -56.74 -15.20 28.73
C VAL A 328 -57.73 -15.97 27.84
N HIS A 329 -59.02 -15.62 27.83
CA HIS A 329 -60.04 -16.37 27.09
C HIS A 329 -60.54 -15.74 25.77
N GLU A 330 -60.04 -14.57 25.40
CA GLU A 330 -60.11 -14.08 24.03
C GLU A 330 -58.68 -13.86 23.55
N LEU A 331 -58.11 -14.84 22.85
CA LEU A 331 -57.13 -14.55 21.81
C LEU A 331 -57.93 -13.95 20.64
N PRO A 332 -57.87 -12.63 20.37
CA PRO A 332 -58.32 -12.17 19.08
C PRO A 332 -57.24 -12.61 18.09
N GLY A 333 -57.59 -13.58 17.25
CA GLY A 333 -56.90 -13.79 16.00
C GLY A 333 -56.94 -12.48 15.21
N ARG A 334 -55.84 -11.73 15.28
CA ARG A 334 -55.34 -10.71 14.33
C ARG A 334 -54.20 -9.97 15.02
N LEU A 335 -52.97 -10.39 14.74
CA LEU A 335 -51.88 -9.43 14.66
C LEU A 335 -52.37 -8.35 13.68
N SER A 336 -52.58 -7.13 14.16
CA SER A 336 -52.95 -6.02 13.28
C SER A 336 -51.80 -5.84 12.27
N GLY A 337 -52.13 -5.58 11.00
CA GLY A 337 -51.17 -5.60 9.89
C GLY A 337 -49.92 -4.73 10.06
N SER A 338 -49.97 -3.73 10.97
CA SER A 338 -48.83 -2.88 11.35
C SER A 338 -47.73 -3.60 12.14
N ASP A 339 -48.07 -4.60 12.95
CA ASP A 339 -47.14 -5.27 13.88
C ASP A 339 -46.31 -6.35 13.17
N GLN A 340 -46.89 -7.02 12.18
CA GLN A 340 -46.15 -7.95 11.31
C GLN A 340 -45.18 -7.19 10.40
N TRP A 341 -45.59 -6.05 9.87
CA TRP A 341 -44.78 -5.26 8.96
C TRP A 341 -43.54 -4.65 9.64
N THR A 342 -43.66 -4.21 10.89
CA THR A 342 -42.55 -3.57 11.65
C THR A 342 -41.50 -4.56 12.13
N LEU A 343 -41.89 -5.72 12.67
CA LEU A 343 -40.96 -6.79 13.01
C LEU A 343 -40.33 -7.40 11.75
N ALA A 344 -41.08 -7.54 10.66
CA ALA A 344 -40.53 -7.94 9.37
C ALA A 344 -39.52 -6.92 8.82
N SER A 345 -39.77 -5.62 9.00
CA SER A 345 -38.85 -4.56 8.57
C SER A 345 -37.55 -4.54 9.38
N LEU A 346 -37.62 -4.73 10.71
CA LEU A 346 -36.44 -4.86 11.57
C LEU A 346 -35.64 -6.13 11.21
N LYS A 347 -36.33 -7.26 11.03
CA LYS A 347 -35.70 -8.53 10.65
C LYS A 347 -35.05 -8.43 9.27
N SER A 348 -35.73 -7.83 8.31
CA SER A 348 -35.19 -7.55 6.97
C SER A 348 -33.95 -6.67 7.02
N LEU A 349 -33.93 -5.63 7.87
CA LEU A 349 -32.75 -4.78 8.07
C LEU A 349 -31.57 -5.59 8.63
N LEU A 350 -31.80 -6.42 9.65
CA LEU A 350 -30.77 -7.27 10.26
C LEU A 350 -30.27 -8.35 9.29
N GLU A 351 -31.16 -8.98 8.53
CA GLU A 351 -30.83 -9.98 7.51
C GLU A 351 -30.02 -9.36 6.37
N SER A 352 -30.42 -8.17 5.90
CA SER A 352 -29.67 -7.41 4.89
C SER A 352 -28.28 -7.01 5.40
N GLN A 353 -28.18 -6.57 6.67
CA GLN A 353 -26.89 -6.28 7.29
C GLN A 353 -26.00 -7.52 7.37
N SER A 354 -26.55 -8.66 7.81
CA SER A 354 -25.81 -9.93 7.93
C SER A 354 -25.34 -10.45 6.57
N ALA A 355 -26.19 -10.42 5.55
CA ALA A 355 -25.84 -10.87 4.21
C ALA A 355 -24.74 -10.01 3.58
N ARG A 356 -24.82 -8.68 3.79
CA ARG A 356 -23.80 -7.74 3.33
C ARG A 356 -22.44 -7.97 4.01
N LEU A 357 -22.42 -8.30 5.30
CA LEU A 357 -21.19 -8.62 6.01
C LEU A 357 -20.56 -9.92 5.50
N ALA A 358 -21.37 -10.98 5.32
CA ALA A 358 -20.87 -12.29 4.89
C ALA A 358 -20.23 -12.29 3.48
N GLY A 359 -20.85 -11.62 2.50
CA GLY A 359 -20.27 -11.52 1.15
C GLY A 359 -18.99 -10.68 1.13
N ALA A 360 -18.93 -9.65 1.98
CA ALA A 360 -17.84 -8.71 2.06
C ALA A 360 -16.61 -9.29 2.79
N GLU A 361 -16.80 -10.27 3.68
CA GLU A 361 -15.71 -11.01 4.34
C GLU A 361 -14.85 -11.80 3.35
N VAL A 362 -15.44 -12.44 2.34
CA VAL A 362 -14.68 -13.24 1.35
C VAL A 362 -13.74 -12.38 0.51
N GLU A 363 -14.23 -11.24 0.01
CA GLU A 363 -13.41 -10.31 -0.77
C GLU A 363 -12.29 -9.69 0.07
N LEU A 364 -12.61 -9.33 1.31
CA LEU A 364 -11.66 -8.78 2.26
C LEU A 364 -10.59 -9.80 2.68
N ASP A 365 -10.91 -11.09 2.78
CA ASP A 365 -9.94 -12.14 3.07
C ASP A 365 -8.94 -12.35 1.92
N ALA A 366 -9.41 -12.38 0.68
CA ALA A 366 -8.52 -12.46 -0.48
C ALA A 366 -7.59 -11.23 -0.52
N ALA A 367 -8.16 -10.05 -0.24
CA ALA A 367 -7.43 -8.81 -0.17
C ALA A 367 -6.33 -8.83 0.93
N ARG A 368 -6.69 -9.24 2.13
CA ARG A 368 -5.77 -9.37 3.27
C ARG A 368 -4.64 -10.35 3.00
N ARG A 369 -4.92 -11.47 2.32
CA ARG A 369 -3.88 -12.44 1.94
C ARG A 369 -2.84 -11.82 1.02
N ALA A 370 -3.25 -11.11 -0.02
CA ALA A 370 -2.31 -10.44 -0.94
C ALA A 370 -1.41 -9.43 -0.20
N LEU A 371 -2.00 -8.59 0.66
CA LEU A 371 -1.24 -7.64 1.48
C LEU A 371 -0.31 -8.35 2.49
N TYR A 372 -0.78 -9.44 3.10
CA TYR A 372 0.00 -10.24 4.04
C TYR A 372 1.20 -10.92 3.38
N GLU A 373 1.02 -11.54 2.22
CA GLU A 373 2.10 -12.16 1.45
C GLU A 373 3.17 -11.13 1.08
N ARG A 374 2.75 -9.96 0.56
CA ARG A 374 3.67 -8.84 0.29
C ARG A 374 4.43 -8.44 1.55
N LYS A 375 3.74 -8.31 2.68
CA LYS A 375 4.34 -7.93 3.98
C LYS A 375 5.38 -8.93 4.45
N LEU A 376 5.12 -10.24 4.31
CA LEU A 376 6.08 -11.30 4.65
C LEU A 376 7.33 -11.20 3.79
N VAL A 377 7.16 -11.13 2.47
CA VAL A 377 8.30 -11.05 1.52
C VAL A 377 9.14 -9.80 1.78
N GLN A 378 8.51 -8.64 1.97
CA GLN A 378 9.23 -7.39 2.25
C GLN A 378 9.97 -7.44 3.60
N ARG A 379 9.35 -7.99 4.65
CA ARG A 379 10.03 -8.19 5.94
C ARG A 379 11.20 -9.15 5.84
N ALA A 380 11.06 -10.24 5.09
CA ALA A 380 12.15 -11.19 4.87
C ALA A 380 13.30 -10.50 4.12
N LYS A 381 13.02 -9.78 3.02
CA LYS A 381 14.03 -8.98 2.30
C LYS A 381 14.74 -8.00 3.24
N ASN A 382 13.99 -7.18 3.99
CA ASN A 382 14.57 -6.19 4.91
C ASN A 382 15.43 -6.82 6.01
N THR A 383 15.02 -7.99 6.53
CA THR A 383 15.80 -8.73 7.53
C THR A 383 17.11 -9.23 6.94
N LEU A 384 17.07 -9.78 5.72
CA LEU A 384 18.25 -10.25 5.01
C LEU A 384 19.20 -9.10 4.64
N MET A 385 18.65 -7.97 4.20
CA MET A 385 19.41 -6.75 3.90
C MET A 385 20.10 -6.20 5.15
N THR A 386 19.38 -6.07 6.25
CA THR A 386 19.90 -5.46 7.48
C THR A 386 20.93 -6.35 8.17
N ARG A 387 20.66 -7.66 8.26
CA ARG A 387 21.54 -8.58 9.01
C ARG A 387 22.75 -9.06 8.21
N PHE A 388 22.62 -9.22 6.90
CA PHE A 388 23.68 -9.80 6.05
C PHE A 388 24.24 -8.81 5.03
N SER A 389 23.82 -7.54 5.07
CA SER A 389 24.27 -6.48 4.14
C SER A 389 24.07 -6.86 2.67
N LEU A 390 23.03 -7.64 2.39
CA LEU A 390 22.62 -7.99 1.03
C LEU A 390 21.90 -6.81 0.41
N ARG A 391 22.02 -6.67 -0.92
CA ARG A 391 21.10 -5.80 -1.65
C ARG A 391 19.73 -6.45 -1.77
N GLU A 392 18.73 -5.62 -2.03
CA GLU A 392 17.35 -6.08 -2.21
C GLU A 392 17.21 -7.14 -3.33
N ASP A 393 17.89 -6.97 -4.47
CA ASP A 393 17.85 -7.92 -5.59
C ASP A 393 18.50 -9.26 -5.25
N GLU A 394 19.54 -9.26 -4.43
CA GLU A 394 20.22 -10.47 -3.94
C GLU A 394 19.34 -11.20 -2.93
N ALA A 395 18.78 -10.48 -1.96
CA ALA A 395 17.88 -11.02 -0.95
C ALA A 395 16.65 -11.66 -1.58
N TYR A 396 16.02 -10.97 -2.54
CA TYR A 396 14.86 -11.52 -3.26
C TYR A 396 15.22 -12.77 -4.08
N ARG A 397 16.36 -12.77 -4.79
CA ARG A 397 16.80 -13.92 -5.58
C ARG A 397 17.05 -15.14 -4.71
N MET A 398 17.58 -14.95 -3.50
CA MET A 398 17.76 -16.05 -2.55
C MET A 398 16.41 -16.65 -2.13
N LEU A 399 15.43 -15.80 -1.78
CA LEU A 399 14.07 -16.25 -1.45
C LEU A 399 13.41 -16.97 -2.65
N GLN A 400 13.54 -16.41 -3.84
CA GLN A 400 12.98 -16.99 -5.07
C GLN A 400 13.61 -18.33 -5.39
N LYS A 401 14.95 -18.45 -5.32
CA LYS A 401 15.65 -19.70 -5.58
C LYS A 401 15.23 -20.78 -4.57
N ALA A 402 15.15 -20.44 -3.28
CA ALA A 402 14.69 -21.37 -2.25
C ALA A 402 13.23 -21.82 -2.48
N SER A 403 12.36 -20.91 -2.96
CA SER A 403 10.98 -21.23 -3.37
C SER A 403 10.93 -22.18 -4.57
N MET A 404 11.77 -21.97 -5.59
CA MET A 404 11.84 -22.84 -6.77
C MET A 404 12.43 -24.23 -6.44
N ASP A 405 13.55 -24.27 -5.72
CA ASP A 405 14.23 -25.51 -5.33
C ASP A 405 13.34 -26.34 -4.38
N GLY A 406 12.55 -25.68 -3.54
CA GLY A 406 11.61 -26.30 -2.59
C GLY A 406 10.20 -26.54 -3.14
N ASN A 407 9.86 -26.05 -4.34
CA ASN A 407 8.50 -26.03 -4.90
C ASN A 407 7.42 -25.56 -3.90
N ARG A 408 7.72 -24.49 -3.16
CA ARG A 408 6.87 -23.90 -2.12
C ARG A 408 6.56 -22.44 -2.44
N PRO A 409 5.40 -21.90 -2.04
CA PRO A 409 5.08 -20.50 -2.29
C PRO A 409 6.09 -19.57 -1.60
N LEU A 410 6.33 -18.42 -2.20
CA LEU A 410 7.35 -17.48 -1.75
C LEU A 410 7.07 -16.95 -0.33
N ALA A 411 5.80 -16.83 0.06
CA ALA A 411 5.39 -16.39 1.39
C ALA A 411 5.85 -17.35 2.49
N ASP A 412 5.74 -18.67 2.28
CA ASP A 412 6.19 -19.68 3.24
C ASP A 412 7.71 -19.63 3.43
N ILE A 413 8.45 -19.47 2.33
CA ILE A 413 9.92 -19.33 2.38
C ILE A 413 10.33 -18.04 3.08
N ALA A 414 9.58 -16.96 2.87
CA ALA A 414 9.80 -15.70 3.58
C ALA A 414 9.56 -15.85 5.10
N GLU A 415 8.57 -16.64 5.51
CA GLU A 415 8.32 -16.96 6.92
C GLU A 415 9.46 -17.80 7.53
N ASP A 416 9.97 -18.79 6.81
CA ASP A 416 11.13 -19.59 7.22
C ASP A 416 12.37 -18.69 7.40
N ALA A 417 12.62 -17.80 6.44
CA ALA A 417 13.72 -16.83 6.49
C ALA A 417 13.61 -15.84 7.66
N LEU A 418 12.39 -15.49 8.07
CA LEU A 418 12.13 -14.64 9.24
C LEU A 418 12.33 -15.39 10.56
N THR A 419 11.97 -16.67 10.60
CA THR A 419 12.05 -17.52 11.79
C THR A 419 13.48 -17.93 12.10
N SER A 420 14.29 -18.21 11.07
CA SER A 420 15.68 -18.65 11.24
C SER A 420 16.60 -18.08 10.15
N PRO A 421 16.89 -16.76 10.20
CA PRO A 421 17.62 -16.06 9.15
C PRO A 421 19.06 -16.55 8.94
N GLU A 422 19.75 -16.96 10.01
CA GLU A 422 21.12 -17.48 9.94
C GLU A 422 21.16 -18.84 9.22
N ARG A 423 20.28 -19.75 9.63
CA ARG A 423 20.13 -21.07 9.01
C ARG A 423 19.73 -20.97 7.54
N PHE A 424 18.81 -20.06 7.22
CA PHE A 424 18.37 -19.81 5.85
C PHE A 424 19.54 -19.38 4.95
N ILE A 425 20.40 -18.49 5.43
CA ILE A 425 21.62 -18.09 4.71
C ILE A 425 22.57 -19.27 4.54
N ASP A 426 22.82 -20.07 5.58
CA ASP A 426 23.76 -21.19 5.49
C ASP A 426 23.33 -22.27 4.48
N GLU A 427 22.03 -22.50 4.37
CA GLU A 427 21.40 -23.45 3.44
C GLU A 427 21.34 -22.93 1.99
N HIS A 428 21.12 -21.62 1.79
CA HIS A 428 20.83 -21.05 0.47
C HIS A 428 21.87 -20.06 -0.07
N ALA A 429 22.92 -19.74 0.70
CA ALA A 429 24.03 -18.89 0.25
C ALA A 429 24.84 -19.58 -0.85
N GLN A 430 25.11 -18.84 -1.93
CA GLN A 430 26.12 -19.22 -2.91
C GLN A 430 27.53 -19.20 -2.28
N PRO A 431 28.50 -20.01 -2.75
CA PRO A 431 29.85 -20.11 -2.17
C PRO A 431 30.64 -18.78 -2.12
N SER A 432 30.23 -17.77 -2.90
CA SER A 432 30.78 -16.40 -2.87
C SER A 432 30.41 -15.62 -1.59
N ALA A 433 29.23 -15.84 -1.00
CA ALA A 433 28.80 -15.19 0.23
C ALA A 433 29.50 -15.77 1.48
N ARG A 434 29.85 -17.07 1.47
CA ARG A 434 30.63 -17.73 2.53
C ARG A 434 32.02 -17.09 2.74
N ARG A 435 32.65 -16.59 1.67
CA ARG A 435 33.96 -15.90 1.77
C ARG A 435 33.87 -14.52 2.41
N ARG A 436 32.71 -13.85 2.35
CA ARG A 436 32.51 -12.50 2.88
C ARG A 436 32.18 -12.54 4.37
N THR A 437 31.40 -13.53 4.82
CA THR A 437 31.14 -13.81 6.25
C THR A 437 32.36 -14.38 6.99
N GLN A 438 33.20 -15.20 6.33
CA GLN A 438 34.47 -15.66 6.92
C GLN A 438 35.52 -14.54 7.06
N ARG A 439 35.51 -13.53 6.17
CA ARG A 439 36.42 -12.38 6.25
C ARG A 439 36.06 -11.38 7.35
N SER A 440 34.79 -11.27 7.73
CA SER A 440 34.36 -10.45 8.86
C SER A 440 34.59 -11.14 10.22
N ALA A 441 34.61 -12.48 10.25
CA ALA A 441 34.87 -13.25 11.47
C ALA A 441 36.37 -13.46 11.80
N SER A 442 37.28 -13.24 10.85
CA SER A 442 38.72 -13.53 10.99
C SER A 442 39.61 -12.36 11.40
N ARG A 443 39.03 -11.23 11.85
CA ARG A 443 39.78 -10.12 12.46
C ARG A 443 39.60 -10.11 13.99
N THR A 444 40.22 -11.07 14.66
CA THR A 444 40.64 -10.94 16.06
C THR A 444 42.08 -10.41 16.08
N PRO A 445 42.44 -9.44 16.95
CA PRO A 445 43.82 -8.99 17.05
C PRO A 445 44.66 -10.08 17.72
N HIS A 446 45.74 -10.48 17.07
CA HIS A 446 46.79 -11.29 17.69
C HIS A 446 47.55 -10.36 18.66
N ASP A 447 47.45 -10.66 19.95
CA ASP A 447 48.22 -10.05 21.03
C ASP A 447 49.65 -10.62 20.98
N ASP A 448 50.59 -9.85 20.41
CA ASP A 448 52.01 -10.18 20.41
C ASP A 448 52.64 -9.68 21.72
N GLY A 449 52.58 -10.53 22.74
CA GLY A 449 53.39 -10.40 23.94
C GLY A 449 54.71 -11.16 23.80
N THR A 450 55.82 -10.45 23.61
CA THR A 450 57.17 -10.96 23.94
C THR A 450 58.17 -9.81 24.11
N THR A 451 58.35 -9.38 25.36
CA THR A 451 59.60 -9.25 26.16
C THR A 451 59.52 -8.12 27.16
#